data_AF-A0A8J2JXQ3-F1
#
_entry.id   AF-A0A8J2JXQ3-F1
#
_cell.length_a   1.000
_cell.length_b   1.000
_cell.length_c   1.000
_cell.angle_alpha   90.00
_cell.angle_beta   90.00
_cell.angle_gamma   90.00
#
_symmetry.space_group_name_H-M   'P 1'
#
loop_
_entity.id
_entity.type
_entity.pdbx_description
1 polymer ?
#
loop_
_entity_poly.entity_id
_entity_poly.type
_entity_poly.pdbx_seq_one_letter_code
_entity_poly.pdbx_strand_id
1 'polypeptide(L)'
;MTKPAQKTDLDDEDLKFYVPDDAMSPGGEIKSKGSSPAAAPAGLPKNDSLPDLKLTKENGNNNNGSKPTEAGATVTKVTASVNTLTLTPENAETLHPIYAKRDQFDHPRIGPPQGKIPRNSYYFDAIVGGIATPSNFYVRSYRTSKALEIMEKNMCDWYISKYSQNSFQIENLILYGYYVLKKDGKYIRVKIVPPFNRKGDKVMVELLDHGGFIQVEPKQLLPLRKAYLYLPTQAWKAKLHVPSWPTIIKWSPEDCARFKTEVEGKSLVALILGESIDDFTTERCLGCVLVDTSGNKDVYIHLLFNDNKK
;
A
#
# COMPACT_ATOMS: atom_id res chain seq x y z
N MET A 1 -12.19 54.15 -14.99
CA MET A 1 -12.26 53.44 -16.29
C MET A 1 -11.08 52.48 -16.36
N THR A 2 -11.32 51.22 -16.06
CA THR A 2 -10.30 50.16 -16.02
C THR A 2 -10.87 48.95 -16.75
N LYS A 3 -10.14 48.48 -17.78
CA LYS A 3 -10.52 47.36 -18.65
C LYS A 3 -10.54 46.03 -17.86
N PRO A 4 -11.42 45.07 -18.19
CA PRO A 4 -11.35 43.71 -17.67
C PRO A 4 -10.33 42.86 -18.46
N ALA A 5 -9.64 41.99 -17.75
CA ALA A 5 -8.68 41.02 -18.29
C ALA A 5 -9.40 39.85 -18.99
N GLN A 6 -8.83 39.42 -20.12
CA GLN A 6 -9.32 38.34 -20.96
C GLN A 6 -9.16 36.97 -20.30
N LYS A 7 -10.19 36.16 -20.49
CA LYS A 7 -10.26 34.73 -20.17
C LYS A 7 -9.44 33.98 -21.23
N THR A 8 -8.46 33.19 -20.83
CA THR A 8 -7.81 32.22 -21.72
C THR A 8 -8.56 30.90 -21.59
N ASP A 9 -9.27 30.54 -22.65
CA ASP A 9 -9.85 29.22 -22.83
C ASP A 9 -8.69 28.19 -22.95
N LEU A 10 -8.77 27.11 -22.17
CA LEU A 10 -7.90 25.95 -22.31
C LEU A 10 -8.62 24.97 -23.23
N ASP A 11 -7.94 24.62 -24.32
CA ASP A 11 -8.44 23.77 -25.40
C ASP A 11 -8.75 22.34 -24.93
N ASP A 12 -9.87 21.81 -25.42
CA ASP A 12 -10.45 20.48 -25.16
C ASP A 12 -9.63 19.29 -25.70
N GLU A 13 -8.38 19.48 -26.16
CA GLU A 13 -7.58 18.45 -26.82
C GLU A 13 -6.62 17.66 -25.87
N ASP A 14 -6.41 18.11 -24.63
CA ASP A 14 -5.54 17.40 -23.67
C ASP A 14 -6.22 16.22 -22.93
N LEU A 15 -7.49 15.96 -23.21
CA LEU A 15 -8.29 14.89 -22.57
C LEU A 15 -8.23 13.53 -23.29
N LYS A 16 -7.41 13.37 -24.34
CA LYS A 16 -7.42 12.16 -25.19
C LYS A 16 -6.35 11.09 -24.91
N PHE A 17 -5.46 11.26 -23.94
CA PHE A 17 -4.39 10.26 -23.70
C PHE A 17 -4.54 9.53 -22.37
N TYR A 18 -5.55 8.66 -22.29
CA TYR A 18 -5.47 7.45 -21.46
C TYR A 18 -6.40 6.36 -22.01
N VAL A 19 -5.85 5.46 -22.82
CA VAL A 19 -6.47 4.18 -23.19
C VAL A 19 -5.59 3.06 -22.62
N PRO A 20 -6.11 2.15 -21.77
CA PRO A 20 -5.35 0.98 -21.31
C PRO A 20 -5.09 0.00 -22.46
N ASP A 21 -3.84 -0.48 -22.58
CA ASP A 21 -3.34 -1.34 -23.68
C ASP A 21 -3.92 -2.77 -23.77
N ASP A 22 -4.96 -3.14 -23.01
CA ASP A 22 -5.48 -4.51 -22.98
C ASP A 22 -6.95 -4.58 -23.42
N ALA A 23 -7.19 -4.39 -24.72
CA ALA A 23 -8.46 -4.78 -25.34
C ALA A 23 -8.34 -5.00 -26.85
N MET A 24 -7.62 -6.04 -27.27
CA MET A 24 -7.93 -6.71 -28.55
C MET A 24 -7.67 -8.22 -28.50
N SER A 25 -8.76 -8.97 -28.64
CA SER A 25 -8.82 -10.24 -29.37
C SER A 25 -10.15 -10.22 -30.13
N PRO A 26 -10.22 -10.70 -31.38
CA PRO A 26 -10.44 -12.14 -31.55
C PRO A 26 -9.79 -12.79 -32.80
N GLY A 27 -9.42 -14.07 -32.65
CA GLY A 27 -9.71 -15.16 -33.61
C GLY A 27 -8.95 -15.28 -34.94
N GLY A 28 -8.28 -16.42 -35.15
CA GLY A 28 -7.85 -16.89 -36.48
C GLY A 28 -6.90 -18.10 -36.44
N GLU A 29 -7.26 -19.18 -37.14
CA GLU A 29 -6.79 -20.57 -36.98
C GLU A 29 -5.37 -20.95 -37.49
N ILE A 30 -4.79 -21.91 -36.75
CA ILE A 30 -4.01 -23.12 -37.11
C ILE A 30 -3.59 -23.32 -38.59
N LYS A 31 -2.27 -23.47 -38.84
CA LYS A 31 -1.68 -24.55 -39.68
C LYS A 31 -0.28 -24.96 -39.19
N SER A 32 -0.03 -26.27 -39.28
CA SER A 32 1.10 -27.04 -38.77
C SER A 32 2.21 -27.29 -39.82
N LYS A 33 3.30 -27.92 -39.34
CA LYS A 33 4.53 -28.48 -40.00
C LYS A 33 5.78 -27.63 -39.71
N GLY A 34 6.92 -28.12 -39.25
CA GLY A 34 7.41 -29.47 -38.93
C GLY A 34 8.96 -29.42 -38.81
N SER A 35 9.53 -30.39 -38.11
CA SER A 35 10.94 -30.83 -38.15
C SER A 35 12.05 -30.02 -37.46
N SER A 36 12.60 -30.66 -36.42
CA SER A 36 13.94 -30.52 -35.78
C SER A 36 15.08 -31.00 -36.75
N PRO A 37 16.39 -31.10 -36.40
CA PRO A 37 17.05 -30.97 -35.08
C PRO A 37 18.49 -30.35 -35.00
N ALA A 38 18.94 -30.21 -33.73
CA ALA A 38 20.28 -30.45 -33.15
C ALA A 38 21.48 -29.52 -33.45
N ALA A 39 22.11 -29.00 -32.37
CA ALA A 39 23.41 -29.49 -31.88
C ALA A 39 23.86 -28.77 -30.59
N ALA A 40 24.25 -29.56 -29.58
CA ALA A 40 25.06 -29.15 -28.43
C ALA A 40 26.56 -29.38 -28.73
N PRO A 41 27.46 -28.88 -27.87
CA PRO A 41 28.48 -29.81 -27.37
C PRO A 41 28.75 -29.72 -25.86
N ALA A 42 29.28 -30.85 -25.39
CA ALA A 42 29.58 -31.24 -24.02
C ALA A 42 30.96 -30.77 -23.53
N GLY A 43 31.21 -30.92 -22.21
CA GLY A 43 32.58 -31.07 -21.69
C GLY A 43 32.79 -30.64 -20.23
N LEU A 44 32.48 -31.52 -19.26
CA LEU A 44 33.08 -31.52 -17.91
C LEU A 44 34.49 -32.15 -17.94
N PRO A 45 35.30 -31.92 -16.89
CA PRO A 45 35.94 -33.05 -16.23
C PRO A 45 35.66 -33.11 -14.71
N LYS A 46 35.63 -34.35 -14.21
CA LYS A 46 35.54 -34.79 -12.81
C LYS A 46 36.93 -34.90 -12.18
N ASN A 47 36.99 -34.75 -10.86
CA ASN A 47 37.82 -35.45 -9.86
C ASN A 47 37.80 -34.60 -8.58
N ASP A 48 37.94 -35.09 -7.36
CA ASP A 48 37.73 -36.36 -6.67
C ASP A 48 38.06 -36.04 -5.19
N SER A 49 37.54 -36.84 -4.26
CA SER A 49 38.08 -37.04 -2.90
C SER A 49 37.77 -36.03 -1.77
N LEU A 50 36.75 -36.37 -0.98
CA LEU A 50 36.68 -36.20 0.48
C LEU A 50 37.69 -37.12 1.19
N PRO A 51 38.02 -36.84 2.48
CA PRO A 51 38.22 -37.92 3.44
C PRO A 51 37.21 -37.88 4.59
N ASP A 52 36.66 -39.07 4.87
CA ASP A 52 35.95 -39.47 6.08
C ASP A 52 36.89 -39.53 7.30
N LEU A 53 36.37 -39.24 8.49
CA LEU A 53 36.90 -39.77 9.75
C LEU A 53 35.73 -40.23 10.65
N LYS A 54 35.66 -41.55 10.86
CA LYS A 54 34.75 -42.25 11.76
C LYS A 54 35.35 -42.41 13.17
N LEU A 55 34.45 -42.22 14.15
CA LEU A 55 34.24 -42.93 15.43
C LEU A 55 35.38 -43.65 16.16
N THR A 56 35.43 -43.45 17.49
CA THR A 56 35.26 -44.47 18.57
C THR A 56 34.92 -43.71 19.88
N LYS A 57 33.82 -43.93 20.62
CA LYS A 57 33.28 -45.07 21.42
C LYS A 57 33.92 -45.29 22.80
N GLU A 58 33.04 -45.78 23.71
CA GLU A 58 33.21 -46.36 25.06
C GLU A 58 33.04 -45.37 26.23
N ASN A 59 32.44 -45.70 27.38
CA ASN A 59 31.65 -46.80 28.00
C ASN A 59 31.19 -46.17 29.35
N GLY A 60 30.14 -46.52 30.11
CA GLY A 60 29.17 -47.62 30.17
C GLY A 60 28.49 -47.59 31.57
N ASN A 61 27.32 -48.24 31.72
CA ASN A 61 26.71 -48.78 32.97
C ASN A 61 26.34 -47.82 34.15
N ASN A 62 25.30 -48.00 34.96
CA ASN A 62 24.32 -49.08 35.19
C ASN A 62 23.14 -48.58 36.05
N ASN A 63 21.96 -49.18 35.84
CA ASN A 63 20.86 -49.54 36.77
C ASN A 63 20.60 -48.76 38.07
N ASN A 64 19.34 -48.34 38.34
CA ASN A 64 18.25 -49.17 38.92
C ASN A 64 16.96 -48.36 39.11
N GLY A 65 15.82 -49.03 39.12
CA GLY A 65 14.50 -48.44 38.94
C GLY A 65 13.80 -47.87 40.18
N SER A 66 12.73 -47.12 39.92
CA SER A 66 11.44 -47.09 40.65
C SER A 66 10.48 -46.12 39.93
N LYS A 67 9.28 -46.58 39.59
CA LYS A 67 8.10 -45.76 39.20
C LYS A 67 7.21 -45.63 40.45
N PRO A 68 6.14 -44.80 40.50
CA PRO A 68 5.70 -43.74 39.59
C PRO A 68 5.27 -42.43 40.31
N THR A 69 5.20 -41.29 39.60
CA THR A 69 4.12 -40.30 39.82
C THR A 69 4.00 -39.32 38.65
N GLU A 70 2.78 -38.84 38.47
CA GLU A 70 2.19 -38.18 37.31
C GLU A 70 2.72 -36.76 37.04
N ALA A 71 2.77 -36.39 35.75
CA ALA A 71 2.07 -35.23 35.18
C ALA A 71 2.66 -34.96 33.78
N GLY A 72 1.88 -35.27 32.75
CA GLY A 72 2.25 -35.04 31.36
C GLY A 72 2.19 -33.55 31.00
N ALA A 73 3.27 -33.05 30.40
CA ALA A 73 3.29 -31.79 29.68
C ALA A 73 3.88 -32.03 28.28
N THR A 74 3.01 -32.35 27.32
CA THR A 74 3.36 -32.41 25.90
C THR A 74 3.28 -31.01 25.30
N VAL A 75 4.45 -30.51 24.89
CA VAL A 75 4.63 -29.31 24.07
C VAL A 75 3.93 -29.53 22.72
N THR A 76 2.80 -28.85 22.51
CA THR A 76 2.10 -28.86 21.22
C THR A 76 2.48 -27.62 20.44
N LYS A 77 3.10 -27.88 19.28
CA LYS A 77 3.54 -26.94 18.25
C LYS A 77 2.31 -26.24 17.67
N VAL A 78 2.09 -24.96 18.00
CA VAL A 78 1.01 -24.15 17.40
C VAL A 78 1.40 -23.83 15.96
N THR A 79 0.77 -24.54 15.02
CA THR A 79 0.75 -24.17 13.60
C THR A 79 -0.45 -23.26 13.39
N ALA A 80 -0.19 -22.02 12.97
CA ALA A 80 -1.24 -21.07 12.61
C ALA A 80 -1.90 -21.54 11.31
N SER A 81 -3.08 -22.16 11.44
CA SER A 81 -3.98 -22.42 10.33
C SER A 81 -4.56 -21.09 9.86
N VAL A 82 -4.27 -20.73 8.60
CA VAL A 82 -4.96 -19.65 7.89
C VAL A 82 -6.40 -20.13 7.66
N ASN A 83 -7.32 -19.69 8.53
CA ASN A 83 -8.74 -19.90 8.32
C ASN A 83 -9.20 -18.99 7.17
N THR A 84 -9.27 -19.56 5.97
CA THR A 84 -10.03 -19.01 4.85
C THR A 84 -11.51 -19.02 5.26
N LEU A 85 -12.01 -17.91 5.80
CA LEU A 85 -13.43 -17.75 6.09
C LEU A 85 -14.20 -17.69 4.78
N THR A 86 -14.83 -18.81 4.44
CA THR A 86 -15.91 -18.89 3.45
C THR A 86 -17.11 -18.11 3.96
N LEU A 87 -17.62 -17.20 3.12
CA LEU A 87 -18.83 -16.43 3.37
C LEU A 87 -20.03 -17.38 3.43
N THR A 88 -20.57 -17.65 4.62
CA THR A 88 -21.93 -18.17 4.76
C THR A 88 -22.94 -17.01 4.74
N PRO A 89 -24.15 -17.19 4.19
CA PRO A 89 -25.19 -16.15 4.14
C PRO A 89 -25.72 -15.70 5.50
N GLU A 90 -25.31 -16.34 6.59
CA GLU A 90 -25.98 -16.27 7.90
C GLU A 90 -25.41 -15.18 8.84
N ASN A 91 -24.32 -14.50 8.45
CA ASN A 91 -23.78 -13.32 9.16
C ASN A 91 -24.05 -12.01 8.41
N ALA A 92 -25.18 -11.91 7.69
CA ALA A 92 -25.60 -10.67 7.04
C ALA A 92 -25.99 -9.63 8.11
N GLU A 93 -25.00 -8.98 8.71
CA GLU A 93 -25.15 -7.69 9.35
C GLU A 93 -26.00 -6.82 8.41
N THR A 94 -27.11 -6.29 8.91
CA THR A 94 -28.04 -5.47 8.12
C THR A 94 -27.28 -4.25 7.61
N LEU A 95 -26.80 -4.34 6.36
CA LEU A 95 -26.06 -3.28 5.70
C LEU A 95 -26.91 -2.02 5.69
N HIS A 96 -26.25 -0.87 5.79
CA HIS A 96 -26.95 0.42 5.73
C HIS A 96 -27.85 0.48 4.47
N PRO A 97 -29.12 0.91 4.59
CA PRO A 97 -30.11 0.81 3.51
C PRO A 97 -29.69 1.42 2.17
N ILE A 98 -28.76 2.38 2.21
CA ILE A 98 -28.22 2.99 0.99
C ILE A 98 -27.58 1.98 0.03
N TYR A 99 -26.99 0.90 0.55
CA TYR A 99 -26.35 -0.13 -0.28
C TYR A 99 -27.37 -0.99 -1.04
N ALA A 100 -28.67 -0.81 -0.78
CA ALA A 100 -29.72 -1.34 -1.65
C ALA A 100 -29.75 -0.66 -3.03
N LYS A 101 -29.23 0.57 -3.16
CA LYS A 101 -29.09 1.30 -4.43
C LYS A 101 -27.85 0.86 -5.20
N ARG A 102 -27.90 -0.39 -5.69
CA ARG A 102 -26.79 -1.08 -6.37
C ARG A 102 -26.36 -0.45 -7.69
N ASP A 103 -27.11 0.49 -8.24
CA ASP A 103 -26.75 1.31 -9.39
C ASP A 103 -25.68 2.37 -9.04
N GLN A 104 -25.71 2.88 -7.81
CA GLN A 104 -24.85 4.02 -7.40
C GLN A 104 -23.79 3.65 -6.37
N PHE A 105 -24.05 2.63 -5.55
CA PHE A 105 -23.17 2.20 -4.47
C PHE A 105 -22.86 0.71 -4.61
N ASP A 106 -21.62 0.33 -4.30
CA ASP A 106 -21.22 -1.06 -4.15
C ASP A 106 -21.18 -1.46 -2.68
N HIS A 107 -21.05 -2.76 -2.43
CA HIS A 107 -20.83 -3.27 -1.09
C HIS A 107 -19.57 -2.63 -0.47
N PRO A 108 -19.55 -2.24 0.82
CA PRO A 108 -18.40 -1.54 1.42
C PRO A 108 -17.07 -2.29 1.36
N ARG A 109 -17.08 -3.61 1.15
CA ARG A 109 -15.86 -4.43 0.97
C ARG A 109 -15.24 -4.30 -0.42
N ILE A 110 -15.95 -3.72 -1.38
CA ILE A 110 -15.47 -3.45 -2.73
C ILE A 110 -14.82 -2.07 -2.71
N GLY A 111 -13.50 -2.04 -2.76
CA GLY A 111 -12.70 -0.82 -2.76
C GLY A 111 -12.12 -0.48 -4.12
N PRO A 112 -11.48 0.69 -4.24
CA PRO A 112 -10.70 1.01 -5.43
C PRO A 112 -9.54 0.00 -5.60
N PRO A 113 -9.09 -0.24 -6.83
CA PRO A 113 -7.93 -1.09 -7.07
C PRO A 113 -6.68 -0.48 -6.44
N GLN A 114 -5.76 -1.32 -5.99
CA GLN A 114 -4.48 -0.83 -5.46
C GLN A 114 -3.66 -0.19 -6.59
N GLY A 115 -3.09 1.00 -6.36
CA GLY A 115 -2.16 1.62 -7.29
C GLY A 115 -0.98 0.70 -7.63
N LYS A 116 -0.71 0.50 -8.92
CA LYS A 116 0.49 -0.22 -9.37
C LYS A 116 1.65 0.77 -9.45
N ILE A 117 2.75 0.45 -8.79
CA ILE A 117 4.01 1.16 -9.04
C ILE A 117 4.47 0.79 -10.45
N PRO A 118 4.84 1.76 -11.30
CA PRO A 118 5.26 1.45 -12.66
C PRO A 118 6.56 0.63 -12.63
N ARG A 119 6.47 -0.68 -12.90
CA ARG A 119 7.60 -1.62 -12.85
C ARG A 119 8.75 -1.26 -13.80
N ASN A 120 8.46 -0.49 -14.84
CA ASN A 120 9.42 -0.12 -15.88
C ASN A 120 10.13 1.21 -15.61
N SER A 121 9.77 1.92 -14.54
CA SER A 121 10.46 3.14 -14.12
C SER A 121 10.99 2.94 -12.71
N TYR A 122 12.29 2.65 -12.60
CA TYR A 122 13.01 2.65 -11.32
C TYR A 122 12.97 4.01 -10.62
N TYR A 123 12.40 5.04 -11.25
CA TYR A 123 12.08 6.31 -10.62
C TYR A 123 10.72 6.83 -11.08
N PHE A 124 10.09 7.70 -10.29
CA PHE A 124 8.94 8.48 -10.72
C PHE A 124 8.88 9.83 -10.00
N ASP A 125 8.18 10.79 -10.59
CA ASP A 125 7.90 12.09 -9.98
C ASP A 125 6.90 11.88 -8.84
N ALA A 126 7.38 12.07 -7.61
CA ALA A 126 6.67 11.79 -6.38
C ALA A 126 6.31 13.09 -5.64
N ILE A 127 5.13 13.10 -5.03
CA ILE A 127 4.78 14.04 -3.98
C ILE A 127 4.80 13.27 -2.66
N VAL A 128 5.50 13.81 -1.66
CA VAL A 128 5.63 13.18 -0.35
C VAL A 128 4.58 13.72 0.63
N GLY A 129 3.92 12.82 1.35
CA GLY A 129 2.90 13.12 2.34
C GLY A 129 2.84 12.04 3.44
N GLY A 130 1.90 12.18 4.38
CA GLY A 130 1.71 11.20 5.46
C GLY A 130 2.99 10.88 6.25
N ILE A 131 3.82 11.89 6.52
CA ILE A 131 5.16 11.71 7.05
C ILE A 131 5.11 11.50 8.57
N ALA A 132 5.47 10.30 9.03
CA ALA A 132 5.69 10.01 10.45
C ALA A 132 7.18 10.03 10.79
N THR A 133 8.00 9.35 9.99
CA THR A 133 9.48 9.33 10.10
C THR A 133 10.09 9.10 8.71
N PRO A 134 11.41 9.23 8.52
CA PRO A 134 12.03 8.84 7.26
C PRO A 134 11.89 7.33 6.96
N SER A 135 11.58 6.49 7.95
CA SER A 135 11.25 5.07 7.73
C SER A 135 9.76 4.81 7.48
N ASN A 136 8.90 5.83 7.60
CA ASN A 136 7.45 5.70 7.49
C ASN A 136 6.85 7.01 6.96
N PHE A 137 6.72 7.10 5.65
CA PHE A 137 6.01 8.16 4.94
C PHE A 137 5.27 7.57 3.75
N TYR A 138 4.53 8.42 3.04
CA TYR A 138 3.79 8.02 1.85
C TYR A 138 4.22 8.85 0.64
N VAL A 139 4.26 8.18 -0.51
CA VAL A 139 4.52 8.81 -1.81
C VAL A 139 3.31 8.62 -2.70
N ARG A 140 3.01 9.65 -3.49
CA ARG A 140 1.97 9.64 -4.53
C ARG A 140 2.58 10.10 -5.84
N SER A 141 2.11 9.56 -6.95
CA SER A 141 2.60 9.96 -8.27
C SER A 141 2.13 11.37 -8.61
N TYR A 142 3.04 12.22 -9.06
CA TYR A 142 2.71 13.53 -9.61
C TYR A 142 1.78 13.38 -10.83
N ARG A 143 2.04 12.40 -11.70
CA ARG A 143 1.31 12.18 -12.96
C ARG A 143 -0.19 11.95 -12.77
N THR A 144 -0.58 11.33 -11.66
CA THR A 144 -1.98 11.04 -11.34
C THR A 144 -2.61 12.08 -10.41
N SER A 145 -1.86 13.12 -10.02
CA SER A 145 -2.35 14.16 -9.10
C SER A 145 -3.55 14.91 -9.66
N LYS A 146 -3.56 15.20 -10.97
CA LYS A 146 -4.70 15.89 -11.58
C LYS A 146 -5.98 15.04 -11.55
N ALA A 147 -5.86 13.75 -11.81
CA ALA A 147 -6.99 12.82 -11.73
C ALA A 147 -7.55 12.73 -10.30
N LEU A 148 -6.67 12.71 -9.29
CA LEU A 148 -7.09 12.78 -7.89
C LEU A 148 -7.85 14.08 -7.58
N GLU A 149 -7.30 15.25 -7.95
CA GLU A 149 -7.95 16.54 -7.74
C GLU A 149 -9.36 16.60 -8.37
N ILE A 150 -9.50 16.11 -9.60
CA ILE A 150 -10.78 16.05 -10.30
C ILE A 150 -11.76 15.14 -9.56
N MET A 151 -11.31 13.94 -9.14
CA MET A 151 -12.15 13.01 -8.37
C MET A 151 -12.60 13.63 -7.04
N GLU A 152 -11.70 14.26 -6.29
CA GLU A 152 -12.01 14.92 -5.03
C GLU A 152 -12.99 16.08 -5.19
N LYS A 153 -12.79 16.91 -6.22
CA LYS A 153 -13.73 17.98 -6.54
C LYS A 153 -15.13 17.41 -6.88
N ASN A 154 -15.19 16.38 -7.70
CA ASN A 154 -16.45 15.72 -8.07
C ASN A 154 -17.12 15.07 -6.85
N MET A 155 -16.36 14.49 -5.94
CA MET A 155 -16.86 14.01 -4.65
C MET A 155 -17.46 15.16 -3.84
N CYS A 156 -16.71 16.25 -3.63
CA CYS A 156 -17.18 17.43 -2.92
C CYS A 156 -18.53 17.93 -3.48
N ASP A 157 -18.58 18.23 -4.79
CA ASP A 157 -19.77 18.77 -5.45
C ASP A 157 -20.99 17.84 -5.30
N TRP A 158 -20.76 16.53 -5.43
CA TRP A 158 -21.83 15.55 -5.31
C TRP A 158 -22.34 15.36 -3.88
N TYR A 159 -21.44 15.17 -2.91
CA TYR A 159 -21.86 14.91 -1.52
C TYR A 159 -22.43 16.17 -0.87
N ILE A 160 -21.95 17.37 -1.21
CA ILE A 160 -22.56 18.62 -0.74
C ILE A 160 -23.99 18.75 -1.26
N SER A 161 -24.23 18.46 -2.55
CA SER A 161 -25.55 18.65 -3.17
C SER A 161 -26.57 17.56 -2.83
N LYS A 162 -26.13 16.33 -2.55
CA LYS A 162 -27.03 15.16 -2.37
C LYS A 162 -27.06 14.58 -0.97
N TYR A 163 -26.13 14.97 -0.10
CA TYR A 163 -25.84 14.26 1.13
C TYR A 163 -25.75 15.21 2.33
N SER A 164 -26.91 15.76 2.73
CA SER A 164 -27.00 16.73 3.82
C SER A 164 -27.17 16.11 5.22
N GLN A 165 -27.63 14.86 5.35
CA GLN A 165 -28.07 14.33 6.66
C GLN A 165 -27.74 12.87 7.02
N ASN A 166 -27.17 12.08 6.11
CA ASN A 166 -26.94 10.65 6.39
C ASN A 166 -25.52 10.41 6.90
N SER A 167 -25.37 10.42 8.21
CA SER A 167 -24.14 10.06 8.92
C SER A 167 -24.17 8.59 9.33
N PHE A 168 -23.06 7.85 9.20
CA PHE A 168 -23.02 6.48 9.72
C PHE A 168 -23.05 6.45 11.25
N GLN A 169 -23.78 5.46 11.77
CA GLN A 169 -23.57 4.94 13.12
C GLN A 169 -22.51 3.85 13.06
N ILE A 170 -21.76 3.65 14.14
CA ILE A 170 -20.60 2.73 14.16
C ILE A 170 -21.00 1.28 13.89
N GLU A 171 -22.22 0.89 14.28
CA GLU A 171 -22.77 -0.45 14.10
C GLU A 171 -22.95 -0.79 12.62
N ASN A 172 -23.18 0.23 11.79
CA ASN A 172 -23.35 0.11 10.34
C ASN A 172 -22.02 0.08 9.57
N LEU A 173 -20.90 0.29 10.26
CA LEU A 173 -19.58 0.24 9.66
C LEU A 173 -19.05 -1.20 9.61
N ILE A 174 -18.24 -1.46 8.59
CA ILE A 174 -17.60 -2.75 8.35
C ILE A 174 -16.10 -2.55 8.43
N LEU A 175 -15.42 -3.34 9.29
CA LEU A 175 -13.97 -3.41 9.33
C LEU A 175 -13.42 -3.79 7.94
N TYR A 176 -12.36 -3.10 7.49
CA TYR A 176 -11.83 -3.18 6.12
C TYR A 176 -12.77 -2.68 5.02
N GLY A 177 -13.88 -2.04 5.38
CA GLY A 177 -14.78 -1.39 4.43
C GLY A 177 -14.24 -0.04 3.95
N TYR A 178 -14.63 0.34 2.75
CA TYR A 178 -14.25 1.56 2.06
C TYR A 178 -15.36 2.61 2.12
N TYR A 179 -14.99 3.83 2.47
CA TYR A 179 -15.91 4.95 2.73
C TYR A 179 -15.32 6.25 2.19
N VAL A 180 -16.12 7.31 2.25
CA VAL A 180 -15.67 8.69 2.09
C VAL A 180 -15.65 9.36 3.45
N LEU A 181 -14.53 9.99 3.79
CA LEU A 181 -14.40 10.86 4.95
C LEU A 181 -14.70 12.31 4.56
N LYS A 182 -15.64 12.93 5.27
CA LYS A 182 -15.86 14.38 5.24
C LYS A 182 -15.02 15.05 6.32
N LYS A 183 -13.99 15.82 5.92
CA LYS A 183 -13.09 16.52 6.83
C LYS A 183 -12.68 17.87 6.23
N ASP A 184 -12.88 18.95 6.97
CA ASP A 184 -12.43 20.31 6.62
C ASP A 184 -12.86 20.75 5.20
N GLY A 185 -14.10 20.46 4.83
CA GLY A 185 -14.64 20.76 3.49
C GLY A 185 -14.14 19.86 2.36
N LYS A 186 -13.30 18.87 2.68
CA LYS A 186 -12.79 17.87 1.74
C LYS A 186 -13.50 16.53 1.92
N TYR A 187 -13.55 15.78 0.82
CA TYR A 187 -14.12 14.44 0.76
C TYR A 187 -13.01 13.50 0.27
N ILE A 188 -12.59 12.57 1.13
CA ILE A 188 -11.38 11.75 0.92
C ILE A 188 -11.79 10.28 0.97
N ARG A 189 -11.25 9.43 0.09
CA ARG A 189 -11.49 7.98 0.16
C ARG A 189 -10.69 7.38 1.31
N VAL A 190 -11.35 6.57 2.12
CA VAL A 190 -10.75 5.96 3.30
C VAL A 190 -11.13 4.49 3.43
N LYS A 191 -10.32 3.75 4.18
CA LYS A 191 -10.60 2.36 4.56
C LYS A 191 -10.57 2.24 6.08
N ILE A 192 -11.56 1.55 6.66
CA ILE A 192 -11.56 1.26 8.09
C ILE A 192 -10.52 0.19 8.39
N VAL A 193 -9.67 0.44 9.38
CA VAL A 193 -8.60 -0.47 9.78
C VAL A 193 -8.66 -0.72 11.29
N PRO A 194 -8.00 -1.77 11.81
CA PRO A 194 -7.84 -1.96 13.24
C PRO A 194 -7.10 -0.78 13.89
N PRO A 195 -7.36 -0.49 15.18
CA PRO A 195 -8.37 -1.12 16.02
C PRO A 195 -9.80 -0.68 15.66
N PHE A 196 -10.75 -1.61 15.77
CA PHE A 196 -12.17 -1.35 15.48
C PHE A 196 -13.04 -1.93 16.58
N ASN A 197 -13.78 -1.05 17.27
CA ASN A 197 -14.69 -1.42 18.34
C ASN A 197 -16.11 -0.97 17.98
N ARG A 198 -17.03 -1.93 17.76
CA ARG A 198 -18.44 -1.65 17.44
C ARG A 198 -19.22 -0.92 18.53
N LYS A 199 -18.67 -0.79 19.74
CA LYS A 199 -19.25 -0.02 20.86
C LYS A 199 -18.48 1.27 21.15
N GLY A 200 -17.50 1.62 20.32
CA GLY A 200 -16.70 2.84 20.47
C GLY A 200 -17.40 4.08 19.90
N ASP A 201 -16.80 5.23 20.13
CA ASP A 201 -17.22 6.53 19.57
C ASP A 201 -16.43 6.90 18.31
N LYS A 202 -15.33 6.20 18.05
CA LYS A 202 -14.36 6.52 17.00
C LYS A 202 -13.81 5.27 16.32
N VAL A 203 -13.39 5.43 15.07
CA VAL A 203 -12.79 4.38 14.25
C VAL A 203 -11.48 4.85 13.65
N MET A 204 -10.53 3.93 13.48
CA MET A 204 -9.29 4.21 12.76
C MET A 204 -9.52 4.01 11.27
N VAL A 205 -9.03 4.96 10.47
CA VAL A 205 -9.10 4.91 9.01
C VAL A 205 -7.76 5.18 8.37
N GLU A 206 -7.47 4.45 7.30
CA GLU A 206 -6.38 4.69 6.36
C GLU A 206 -6.83 5.70 5.29
N LEU A 207 -5.99 6.70 4.99
CA LEU A 207 -6.23 7.69 3.94
C LEU A 207 -5.68 7.18 2.61
N LEU A 208 -6.54 6.60 1.76
CA LEU A 208 -6.11 5.82 0.58
C LEU A 208 -5.32 6.62 -0.46
N ASP A 209 -5.55 7.93 -0.52
CA ASP A 209 -4.99 8.81 -1.54
C ASP A 209 -3.95 9.80 -1.02
N HIS A 210 -3.90 10.00 0.30
CA HIS A 210 -3.01 10.94 0.97
C HIS A 210 -1.99 10.28 1.89
N GLY A 211 -2.21 9.01 2.22
CA GLY A 211 -1.36 8.24 3.11
C GLY A 211 -1.62 8.51 4.59
N GLY A 212 -1.19 7.55 5.41
CA GLY A 212 -1.30 7.61 6.86
C GLY A 212 -2.67 7.21 7.40
N PHE A 213 -2.78 7.33 8.72
CA PHE A 213 -3.94 6.89 9.49
C PHE A 213 -4.43 8.00 10.40
N ILE A 214 -5.74 8.09 10.56
CA ILE A 214 -6.35 9.01 11.52
C ILE A 214 -7.51 8.34 12.23
N GLN A 215 -7.82 8.85 13.42
CA GLN A 215 -9.02 8.47 14.16
C GLN A 215 -10.13 9.47 13.82
N VAL A 216 -11.31 8.95 13.46
CA VAL A 216 -12.46 9.77 13.04
C VAL A 216 -13.73 9.30 13.72
N GLU A 217 -14.70 10.19 13.82
CA GLU A 217 -16.03 9.83 14.28
C GLU A 217 -16.81 9.17 13.13
N PRO A 218 -17.60 8.10 13.39
CA PRO A 218 -18.45 7.44 12.40
C PRO A 218 -19.32 8.44 11.60
N LYS A 219 -19.76 9.51 12.26
CA LYS A 219 -20.62 10.52 11.65
C LYS A 219 -19.96 11.31 10.50
N GLN A 220 -18.62 11.28 10.43
CA GLN A 220 -17.85 11.90 9.37
C GLN A 220 -17.71 11.00 8.14
N LEU A 221 -18.06 9.71 8.26
CA LEU A 221 -17.97 8.75 7.19
C LEU A 221 -19.27 8.74 6.37
N LEU A 222 -19.10 8.54 5.07
CA LEU A 222 -20.15 8.49 4.07
C LEU A 222 -19.92 7.29 3.13
N PRO A 223 -20.99 6.74 2.51
CA PRO A 223 -20.87 5.57 1.65
C PRO A 223 -20.07 5.93 0.40
N LEU A 224 -19.10 5.09 0.00
CA LEU A 224 -18.31 5.31 -1.21
C LEU A 224 -19.10 4.90 -2.46
N ARG A 225 -19.24 5.82 -3.43
CA ARG A 225 -19.93 5.55 -4.70
C ARG A 225 -19.05 4.80 -5.67
N LYS A 226 -19.68 3.98 -6.53
CA LYS A 226 -18.99 3.22 -7.60
C LYS A 226 -18.15 4.10 -8.52
N ALA A 227 -18.68 5.27 -8.86
CA ALA A 227 -18.03 6.24 -9.74
C ALA A 227 -16.64 6.69 -9.24
N TYR A 228 -16.36 6.54 -7.94
CA TYR A 228 -15.08 6.93 -7.33
C TYR A 228 -14.18 5.72 -7.02
N LEU A 229 -14.53 4.52 -7.49
CA LEU A 229 -13.71 3.31 -7.35
C LEU A 229 -12.72 3.13 -8.51
N TYR A 230 -12.92 3.81 -9.65
CA TYR A 230 -12.10 3.58 -10.85
C TYR A 230 -10.65 4.06 -10.72
N LEU A 231 -10.43 5.19 -10.07
CA LEU A 231 -9.08 5.69 -9.82
C LEU A 231 -8.41 4.76 -8.80
N PRO A 232 -7.23 4.17 -9.08
CA PRO A 232 -6.53 3.35 -8.08
C PRO A 232 -6.20 4.15 -6.81
N THR A 233 -5.89 3.48 -5.70
CA THR A 233 -5.35 4.15 -4.51
C THR A 233 -4.07 4.90 -4.89
N GLN A 234 -3.92 6.13 -4.39
CA GLN A 234 -2.85 7.02 -4.85
C GLN A 234 -1.63 7.06 -3.93
N ALA A 235 -1.76 6.65 -2.67
CA ALA A 235 -0.69 6.69 -1.70
C ALA A 235 -0.01 5.32 -1.54
N TRP A 236 1.31 5.29 -1.64
CA TRP A 236 2.14 4.12 -1.33
C TRP A 236 3.02 4.40 -0.14
N LYS A 237 3.04 3.46 0.81
CA LYS A 237 3.95 3.53 1.95
C LYS A 237 5.40 3.39 1.48
N ALA A 238 6.29 4.17 2.06
CA ALA A 238 7.69 4.24 1.70
C ALA A 238 8.60 4.49 2.91
N LYS A 239 9.87 4.16 2.72
CA LYS A 239 10.99 4.40 3.63
C LYS A 239 12.20 4.90 2.85
N LEU A 240 12.91 5.84 3.46
CA LEU A 240 14.10 6.46 2.91
C LEU A 240 15.22 5.43 2.99
N HIS A 241 15.76 5.08 1.83
CA HIS A 241 16.97 4.30 1.75
C HIS A 241 18.17 5.24 1.91
N VAL A 242 18.98 4.95 2.91
CA VAL A 242 20.29 5.60 3.09
C VAL A 242 21.36 4.58 2.73
N PRO A 243 22.10 4.78 1.63
CA PRO A 243 23.21 3.90 1.27
C PRO A 243 24.20 3.76 2.43
N SER A 244 24.73 2.56 2.61
CA SER A 244 25.73 2.21 3.65
C SER A 244 25.23 2.24 5.10
N TRP A 245 23.96 2.55 5.36
CA TRP A 245 23.34 2.42 6.69
C TRP A 245 22.70 1.04 6.88
N PRO A 246 22.53 0.57 8.14
CA PRO A 246 21.79 -0.66 8.41
C PRO A 246 20.34 -0.54 7.93
N THR A 247 19.72 -1.69 7.62
CA THR A 247 18.31 -1.76 7.16
C THR A 247 17.32 -1.18 8.17
N ILE A 248 17.65 -1.22 9.46
CA ILE A 248 16.87 -0.61 10.54
C ILE A 248 17.62 0.62 11.03
N ILE A 249 17.08 1.79 10.70
CA ILE A 249 17.65 3.09 11.07
C ILE A 249 16.89 3.68 12.26
N LYS A 250 17.62 4.11 13.28
CA LYS A 250 17.08 4.93 14.38
C LYS A 250 17.18 6.41 14.03
N TRP A 251 16.04 7.02 13.75
CA TRP A 251 15.92 8.45 13.46
C TRP A 251 15.75 9.25 14.75
N SER A 252 16.52 10.32 14.92
CA SER A 252 16.30 11.25 16.02
C SER A 252 15.07 12.15 15.74
N PRO A 253 14.50 12.82 16.75
CA PRO A 253 13.47 13.83 16.52
C PRO A 253 13.91 14.93 15.55
N GLU A 254 15.16 15.35 15.62
CA GLU A 254 15.76 16.36 14.73
C GLU A 254 15.85 15.83 13.29
N ASP A 255 16.24 14.56 13.09
CA ASP A 255 16.24 13.94 11.77
C ASP A 255 14.83 13.90 11.18
N CYS A 256 13.83 13.51 11.97
CA CYS A 256 12.44 13.47 11.53
C CYS A 256 11.91 14.86 11.15
N ALA A 257 12.21 15.88 11.97
CA ALA A 257 11.79 17.26 11.71
C ALA A 257 12.47 17.82 10.44
N ARG A 258 13.77 17.55 10.28
CA ARG A 258 14.52 17.93 9.08
C ARG A 258 13.98 17.23 7.85
N PHE A 259 13.79 15.91 7.89
CA PHE A 259 13.23 15.15 6.77
C PHE A 259 11.88 15.72 6.34
N LYS A 260 10.98 15.96 7.30
CA LYS A 260 9.67 16.54 7.01
C LYS A 260 9.80 17.90 6.30
N THR A 261 10.64 18.79 6.82
CA THR A 261 10.92 20.11 6.21
C THR A 261 11.43 19.99 4.78
N GLU A 262 12.25 18.98 4.51
CA GLU A 262 12.90 18.82 3.21
C GLU A 262 12.01 18.16 2.15
N VAL A 263 10.94 17.46 2.53
CA VAL A 263 10.15 16.66 1.58
C VAL A 263 8.66 16.99 1.53
N GLU A 264 8.07 17.51 2.61
CA GLU A 264 6.63 17.67 2.72
C GLU A 264 6.08 18.61 1.65
N GLY A 265 5.13 18.10 0.85
CA GLY A 265 4.46 18.89 -0.20
C GLY A 265 5.32 19.22 -1.42
N LYS A 266 6.61 18.82 -1.43
CA LYS A 266 7.50 19.03 -2.58
C LYS A 266 7.29 17.96 -3.64
N SER A 267 7.51 18.34 -4.90
CA SER A 267 7.66 17.41 -6.02
C SER A 267 9.12 16.98 -6.11
N LEU A 268 9.37 15.71 -5.84
CA LEU A 268 10.69 15.09 -5.81
C LEU A 268 10.75 13.95 -6.83
N VAL A 269 11.94 13.54 -7.24
CA VAL A 269 12.12 12.28 -7.96
C VAL A 269 12.36 11.18 -6.93
N ALA A 270 11.51 10.15 -6.93
CA ALA A 270 11.67 8.97 -6.08
C ALA A 270 12.28 7.82 -6.87
N LEU A 271 13.50 7.42 -6.55
CA LEU A 271 14.20 6.24 -7.08
C LEU A 271 13.83 5.02 -6.23
N ILE A 272 13.12 4.05 -6.80
CA ILE A 272 12.69 2.82 -6.13
C ILE A 272 13.81 1.78 -6.20
N LEU A 273 14.31 1.40 -5.03
CA LEU A 273 15.42 0.44 -4.88
C LEU A 273 14.93 -0.96 -4.50
N GLY A 274 13.70 -1.07 -4.00
CA GLY A 274 13.10 -2.34 -3.68
C GLY A 274 11.77 -2.21 -2.98
N GLU A 275 11.13 -3.35 -2.79
CA GLU A 275 9.90 -3.47 -2.04
C GLU A 275 10.09 -4.42 -0.86
N SER A 276 9.45 -4.09 0.25
CA SER A 276 9.40 -4.94 1.44
C SER A 276 7.97 -4.99 1.96
N ILE A 277 7.64 -6.00 2.73
CA ILE A 277 6.45 -5.96 3.58
C ILE A 277 6.88 -5.32 4.90
N ASP A 278 6.11 -4.34 5.35
CA ASP A 278 6.29 -3.77 6.68
C ASP A 278 5.77 -4.77 7.72
N ASP A 279 6.65 -5.25 8.59
CA ASP A 279 6.35 -6.33 9.54
C ASP A 279 5.21 -5.97 10.53
N PHE A 280 4.97 -4.69 10.76
CA PHE A 280 3.95 -4.22 11.72
C PHE A 280 2.59 -4.02 11.08
N THR A 281 2.56 -3.52 9.85
CA THR A 281 1.34 -3.15 9.13
C THR A 281 0.93 -4.17 8.08
N THR A 282 1.82 -5.11 7.72
CA THR A 282 1.69 -6.06 6.60
C THR A 282 1.49 -5.39 5.23
N GLU A 283 1.71 -4.08 5.16
CA GLU A 283 1.60 -3.28 3.94
C GLU A 283 2.88 -3.38 3.11
N ARG A 284 2.72 -3.29 1.78
CA ARG A 284 3.88 -3.11 0.89
C ARG A 284 4.49 -1.73 1.14
N CYS A 285 5.78 -1.72 1.43
CA CYS A 285 6.58 -0.54 1.72
C CYS A 285 7.74 -0.44 0.72
N LEU A 286 7.86 0.72 0.07
CA LEU A 286 8.90 1.00 -0.91
C LEU A 286 10.16 1.52 -0.23
N GLY A 287 11.29 0.90 -0.49
CA GLY A 287 12.59 1.50 -0.21
C GLY A 287 12.97 2.44 -1.35
N CYS A 288 13.13 3.73 -1.06
CA CYS A 288 13.44 4.70 -2.10
C CYS A 288 14.49 5.75 -1.68
N VAL A 289 15.19 6.28 -2.67
CA VAL A 289 15.95 7.52 -2.55
C VAL A 289 15.11 8.66 -3.10
N LEU A 290 15.03 9.76 -2.37
CA LEU A 290 14.37 10.98 -2.81
C LEU A 290 15.42 12.00 -3.28
N VAL A 291 15.13 12.65 -4.41
CA VAL A 291 16.00 13.67 -5.02
C VAL A 291 15.16 14.91 -5.31
N ASP A 292 15.58 16.05 -4.78
CA ASP A 292 15.03 17.36 -5.14
C ASP A 292 15.78 17.88 -6.38
N THR A 293 15.07 18.01 -7.49
CA THR A 293 15.58 18.45 -8.79
C THR A 293 15.08 19.86 -9.15
N SER A 294 14.50 20.59 -8.19
CA SER A 294 13.91 21.92 -8.44
C SER A 294 14.95 23.04 -8.60
N GLY A 295 16.19 22.82 -8.16
CA GLY A 295 17.28 23.78 -8.24
C GLY A 295 18.27 23.52 -9.39
N ASN A 296 19.36 24.29 -9.42
CA ASN A 296 20.44 24.12 -10.41
C ASN A 296 21.31 22.87 -10.17
N LYS A 297 21.14 22.21 -9.03
CA LYS A 297 21.83 20.98 -8.64
C LYS A 297 20.85 20.07 -7.93
N ASP A 298 20.94 18.79 -8.26
CA ASP A 298 20.15 17.76 -7.60
C ASP A 298 20.58 17.58 -6.14
N VAL A 299 19.61 17.61 -5.24
CA VAL A 299 19.83 17.39 -3.80
C VAL A 299 19.27 16.03 -3.41
N TYR A 300 20.17 15.11 -3.07
CA TYR A 300 19.80 13.79 -2.58
C TYR A 300 19.46 13.87 -1.10
N ILE A 301 18.17 13.66 -0.77
CA ILE A 301 17.66 13.87 0.60
C ILE A 301 18.39 13.01 1.63
N HIS A 302 18.79 11.79 1.28
CA HIS A 302 19.49 10.90 2.20
C HIS A 302 20.88 11.42 2.61
N LEU A 303 21.56 12.21 1.76
CA LEU A 303 22.88 12.77 2.07
C LEU A 303 22.82 13.83 3.17
N LEU A 304 21.65 14.42 3.40
CA LEU A 304 21.46 15.41 4.46
C LEU A 304 21.64 14.81 5.87
N PHE A 305 21.56 13.49 6.01
CA PHE A 305 21.62 12.79 7.31
C PHE A 305 22.98 12.12 7.58
N ASN A 306 23.92 12.18 6.64
CA ASN A 306 25.21 11.49 6.73
C ASN A 306 26.23 12.15 7.68
N ASP A 307 26.00 13.39 8.13
CA ASP A 307 27.06 14.17 8.79
C ASP A 307 27.29 13.87 10.27
N ASN A 308 26.46 13.06 10.96
CA ASN A 308 26.54 12.95 12.44
C ASN A 308 26.47 11.53 13.04
N LYS A 309 26.54 10.46 12.24
CA LYS A 309 26.43 9.08 12.77
C LYS A 309 27.52 8.17 12.20
N LYS A 310 28.76 8.41 12.62
CA LYS A 310 29.85 7.42 12.58
C LYS A 310 29.90 6.66 13.89
#